data_AF-A0A5N6RK21-F1
#
_entry.id   AF-A0A5N6RK21-F1
#
_cell.length_a   1.000
_cell.length_b   1.000
_cell.length_c   1.000
_cell.angle_alpha   90.00
_cell.angle_beta   90.00
_cell.angle_gamma   90.00
#
_symmetry.space_group_name_H-M   'P 1'
#
loop_
_entity.id
_entity.type
_entity.pdbx_description
1 polymer ?
#
loop_
_entity_poly.entity_id
_entity_poly.type
_entity_poly.pdbx_seq_one_letter_code
_entity_poly.pdbx_strand_id
1 'polypeptide(L)'
;MLSIQKGKCSWSLAAAIASIVALVSVVHLFLSPLGPSFDFLRQSQNFCIPVNGSSEDLQPAVDLDHRFPAGLHKEVIYRGAPWKAKIGRWLSGCDSVTKEVSTVEIIGGSNCKNDCSGQGICNRELGQCRCFHGYSGEGCSERLQLQCNYPKSPNEPYGRWVVSMCPAYCDTTRAMCFCGEGTKYPNRPMPETCGFKVNLPSEPGAPKLTDWAKADLNVFTTNGSKPGWCNVDPAEANAQKVKFKEECDCVYDCLLGRFCEVPVLCTCINQCSGHGRCRGGFCQCDNGWYGIDCSIPSVISSVREWPQWLRPAQVNVPDDIHLTRKVVNLNAMVKKKRPLIYVYDLPPDFNSLLLEGRHFKLQCVNRIYDEKNATFWTDQLYGAQMALYESILASPHRTLNGEEADFFFVPVLDACIITRADDAPHLSMKDHMGLRSYLTLEFYKKAYEHIAEQFPYWNRSSGRDHIWSFSWDEGACYAPKEIWSSMMLVHWGNTNSKHKHSTTAYWADNWDRVPSSRRGNHPCFEADKDLVLPAWKRPDVISLSSKRWARPREKRKTLFYFNGNLGSAYPRGRPEAT
;
A
#
# COMPACT_ATOMS: atom_id res chain seq x y z
N MET A 1 -2.37 43.08 -67.03
CA MET A 1 -1.24 42.19 -67.38
C MET A 1 -0.72 41.57 -66.11
N LEU A 2 -0.94 40.27 -65.88
CA LEU A 2 -0.02 39.37 -65.17
C LEU A 2 -0.58 37.95 -65.30
N SER A 3 0.23 37.12 -65.93
CA SER A 3 -0.04 35.76 -66.39
C SER A 3 0.00 34.79 -65.20
N ILE A 4 -1.03 33.95 -65.05
CA ILE A 4 -1.02 32.83 -64.11
C ILE A 4 -0.36 31.64 -64.83
N GLN A 5 0.92 31.39 -64.53
CA GLN A 5 1.60 30.15 -64.90
C GLN A 5 1.03 29.00 -64.05
N LYS A 6 0.38 28.03 -64.71
CA LYS A 6 0.07 26.72 -64.14
C LYS A 6 1.36 25.92 -63.95
N GLY A 7 1.88 25.90 -62.72
CA GLY A 7 2.89 24.93 -62.30
C GLY A 7 2.24 23.55 -62.10
N LYS A 8 2.63 22.57 -62.93
CA LYS A 8 2.27 21.15 -62.77
C LYS A 8 2.95 20.62 -61.51
N CYS A 9 2.18 20.47 -60.42
CA CYS A 9 2.64 19.76 -59.24
C CYS A 9 2.65 18.26 -59.56
N SER A 10 3.83 17.66 -59.63
CA SER A 10 4.01 16.22 -59.88
C SER A 10 3.30 15.43 -58.78
N TRP A 11 2.42 14.51 -59.18
CA TRP A 11 1.69 13.62 -58.27
C TRP A 11 2.62 12.82 -57.34
N SER A 12 3.88 12.60 -57.74
CA SER A 12 4.90 11.97 -56.90
C SER A 12 5.34 12.83 -55.71
N LEU A 13 5.35 14.15 -55.84
CA LEU A 13 5.72 15.07 -54.75
C LEU A 13 4.57 15.21 -53.75
N ALA A 14 3.32 15.25 -54.24
CA ALA A 14 2.13 15.26 -53.39
C ALA A 14 2.00 13.94 -52.59
N ALA A 15 2.30 12.80 -53.21
CA ALA A 15 2.33 11.50 -52.53
C ALA A 15 3.44 11.43 -51.47
N ALA A 16 4.65 11.94 -51.77
CA ALA A 16 5.75 11.98 -50.81
C ALA A 16 5.45 12.88 -49.59
N ILE A 17 4.86 14.05 -49.82
CA ILE A 17 4.44 14.97 -48.75
C ILE A 17 3.33 14.33 -47.91
N ALA A 18 2.35 13.68 -48.53
CA ALA A 18 1.28 12.96 -47.80
C ALA A 18 1.83 11.81 -46.96
N SER A 19 2.81 11.05 -47.47
CA SER A 19 3.48 10.00 -46.69
C SER A 19 4.32 10.54 -45.54
N ILE A 20 5.02 11.66 -45.70
CA ILE A 20 5.78 12.30 -44.62
C ILE A 20 4.84 12.87 -43.55
N VAL A 21 3.73 13.51 -43.95
CA VAL A 21 2.72 14.02 -43.01
C VAL A 21 2.05 12.88 -42.25
N ALA A 22 1.75 11.76 -42.91
CA ALA A 22 1.24 10.56 -42.26
C ALA A 22 2.25 9.96 -41.27
N LEU A 23 3.53 9.92 -41.62
CA LEU A 23 4.59 9.41 -40.75
C LEU A 23 4.81 10.30 -39.52
N VAL A 24 4.82 11.64 -39.70
CA VAL A 24 4.92 12.62 -38.61
C VAL A 24 3.69 12.58 -37.71
N SER A 25 2.50 12.34 -38.27
CA SER A 25 1.25 12.17 -37.50
C SER A 25 1.23 10.88 -36.68
N VAL A 26 1.80 9.79 -37.22
CA VAL A 26 1.98 8.53 -36.47
C VAL A 26 3.04 8.68 -35.39
N VAL A 27 4.13 9.38 -35.64
CA VAL A 27 5.18 9.64 -34.63
C VAL A 27 4.65 10.54 -33.49
N HIS A 28 3.79 11.52 -33.77
CA HIS A 28 3.12 12.30 -32.73
C HIS A 28 2.04 11.54 -31.94
N LEU A 29 1.51 10.43 -32.48
CA LEU A 29 0.63 9.52 -31.74
C LEU A 29 1.37 8.59 -30.76
N PHE A 30 2.69 8.41 -30.92
CA PHE A 30 3.50 7.50 -30.10
C PHE A 30 4.52 8.17 -29.16
N LEU A 31 4.79 9.49 -29.28
CA LEU A 31 5.88 10.14 -28.54
C LEU A 31 5.54 11.43 -27.76
N SER A 32 4.30 11.65 -27.32
CA SER A 32 4.05 12.68 -26.29
C SER A 32 2.91 12.33 -25.34
N PRO A 33 3.14 12.36 -24.01
CA PRO A 33 2.12 12.12 -23.01
C PRO A 33 1.17 13.31 -22.93
N LEU A 34 -0.11 12.96 -22.82
CA LEU A 34 -1.27 13.84 -22.65
C LEU A 34 -1.03 14.94 -21.58
N GLY A 35 -1.10 16.20 -22.01
CA GLY A 35 -1.49 17.30 -21.14
C GLY A 35 -2.95 17.16 -20.67
N PRO A 36 -3.37 17.88 -19.61
CA PRO A 36 -4.64 17.63 -18.94
C PRO A 36 -5.82 18.05 -19.82
N SER A 37 -6.67 17.09 -20.19
CA SER A 37 -8.01 17.39 -20.70
C SER A 37 -8.87 17.94 -19.56
N PHE A 38 -9.32 19.18 -19.73
CA PHE A 38 -10.41 19.77 -18.97
C PHE A 38 -11.73 19.19 -19.49
N ASP A 39 -12.39 18.33 -18.69
CA ASP A 39 -13.81 18.01 -18.86
C ASP A 39 -14.55 18.20 -17.53
N PHE A 40 -15.12 19.40 -17.41
CA PHE A 40 -16.11 19.76 -16.40
C PHE A 40 -17.49 19.38 -16.96
N LEU A 41 -18.35 18.82 -16.10
CA LEU A 41 -19.78 18.51 -16.32
C LEU A 41 -20.12 17.28 -17.18
N ARG A 42 -20.22 16.12 -16.50
CA ARG A 42 -21.32 15.17 -16.77
C ARG A 42 -21.71 14.43 -15.49
N GLN A 43 -22.83 14.86 -14.93
CA GLN A 43 -23.49 14.26 -13.78
C GLN A 43 -24.23 13.01 -14.27
N SER A 44 -23.66 11.81 -14.09
CA SER A 44 -24.37 10.55 -14.28
C SER A 44 -24.90 10.06 -12.93
N GLN A 45 -26.22 10.08 -12.78
CA GLN A 45 -26.95 9.45 -11.69
C GLN A 45 -26.67 7.95 -11.69
N ASN A 46 -26.17 7.41 -10.58
CA ASN A 46 -26.16 5.97 -10.30
C ASN A 46 -27.28 5.69 -9.29
N PHE A 47 -28.37 5.09 -9.76
CA PHE A 47 -29.42 4.53 -8.90
C PHE A 47 -29.22 3.01 -8.82
N CYS A 48 -29.18 2.48 -7.60
CA CYS A 48 -29.51 1.08 -7.34
C CYS A 48 -31.03 0.99 -7.21
N ILE A 49 -31.70 0.27 -8.11
CA ILE A 49 -33.16 0.15 -8.12
C ILE A 49 -33.57 -0.97 -7.16
N PRO A 50 -34.43 -0.71 -6.15
CA PRO A 50 -35.15 -1.77 -5.44
C PRO A 50 -36.34 -2.21 -6.30
N VAL A 51 -36.44 -3.49 -6.59
CA VAL A 51 -37.66 -4.07 -7.18
C VAL A 51 -38.57 -4.48 -6.04
N ASN A 52 -39.69 -3.76 -5.86
CA ASN A 52 -40.91 -4.35 -5.37
C ASN A 52 -42.11 -3.59 -5.94
N GLY A 53 -43.01 -4.34 -6.58
CA GLY A 53 -44.26 -3.80 -7.09
C GLY A 53 -45.29 -3.63 -5.98
N SER A 54 -45.80 -2.42 -5.83
CA SER A 54 -47.22 -2.05 -5.97
C SER A 54 -47.39 -0.61 -5.48
N SER A 55 -48.31 0.09 -6.13
CA SER A 55 -48.56 1.53 -6.03
C SER A 55 -48.96 1.99 -4.63
N GLU A 56 -48.41 3.11 -4.18
CA GLU A 56 -49.17 4.35 -3.96
C GLU A 56 -48.23 5.53 -3.66
N ASP A 57 -48.74 6.71 -3.98
CA ASP A 57 -48.07 7.98 -4.24
C ASP A 57 -47.58 8.67 -2.95
N LEU A 58 -46.31 9.08 -2.89
CA LEU A 58 -45.80 10.14 -2.01
C LEU A 58 -44.40 10.61 -2.47
N GLN A 59 -44.24 11.93 -2.53
CA GLN A 59 -43.12 12.70 -3.10
C GLN A 59 -41.70 12.25 -2.66
N PRO A 60 -40.66 12.44 -3.49
CA PRO A 60 -39.30 12.08 -3.10
C PRO A 60 -38.69 13.20 -2.24
N ALA A 61 -38.68 13.02 -0.92
CA ALA A 61 -37.68 13.64 -0.08
C ALA A 61 -36.34 12.95 -0.36
N VAL A 62 -35.46 13.63 -1.12
CA VAL A 62 -34.08 13.20 -1.29
C VAL A 62 -33.35 13.48 0.02
N ASP A 63 -33.25 12.47 0.87
CA ASP A 63 -32.35 12.49 2.01
C ASP A 63 -30.90 12.50 1.50
N LEU A 64 -30.19 13.60 1.79
CA LEU A 64 -28.79 13.85 1.44
C LEU A 64 -27.84 13.55 2.60
N ASP A 65 -28.29 12.89 3.68
CA ASP A 65 -27.62 12.84 4.98
C ASP A 65 -26.27 12.09 5.03
N HIS A 66 -25.73 11.61 3.92
CA HIS A 66 -24.40 10.96 3.88
C HIS A 66 -23.42 11.61 2.90
N ARG A 67 -23.60 12.88 2.51
CA ARG A 67 -22.53 13.61 1.81
C ARG A 67 -21.39 13.95 2.76
N PHE A 68 -20.37 13.10 2.76
CA PHE A 68 -19.11 13.36 3.47
C PHE A 68 -18.51 14.72 3.08
N PRO A 69 -18.01 15.49 4.06
CA PRO A 69 -17.38 16.76 3.78
C PRO A 69 -16.14 16.51 2.91
N ALA A 70 -16.02 17.31 1.84
CA ALA A 70 -14.80 17.33 1.07
C ALA A 70 -13.74 18.13 1.86
N GLY A 71 -12.58 17.54 2.11
CA GLY A 71 -11.44 18.24 2.67
C GLY A 71 -10.91 19.32 1.70
N LEU A 72 -10.00 20.17 2.20
CA LEU A 72 -9.39 21.28 1.44
C LEU A 72 -8.74 20.84 0.11
N HIS A 73 -8.40 19.56 -0.03
CA HIS A 73 -7.76 18.98 -1.21
C HIS A 73 -8.71 18.15 -2.12
N LYS A 74 -10.04 18.37 -2.05
CA LYS A 74 -11.07 17.64 -2.83
C LYS A 74 -11.17 16.13 -2.50
N GLU A 75 -10.71 15.75 -1.32
CA GLU A 75 -10.80 14.39 -0.78
C GLU A 75 -12.09 14.24 0.03
N VAL A 76 -12.73 13.08 -0.03
CA VAL A 76 -13.82 12.68 0.87
C VAL A 76 -13.20 12.11 2.13
N ILE A 77 -13.54 12.68 3.29
CA ILE A 77 -13.16 12.11 4.58
C ILE A 77 -14.19 11.03 4.93
N TYR A 78 -13.74 9.78 5.03
CA TYR A 78 -14.56 8.64 5.48
C TYR A 78 -13.97 8.11 6.78
N ARG A 79 -14.71 8.24 7.89
CA ARG A 79 -14.28 7.83 9.24
C ARG A 79 -12.89 8.34 9.65
N GLY A 80 -12.58 9.59 9.33
CA GLY A 80 -11.31 10.23 9.67
C GLY A 80 -10.19 10.02 8.63
N ALA A 81 -10.36 9.10 7.68
CA ALA A 81 -9.39 8.84 6.62
C ALA A 81 -9.72 9.64 5.34
N PRO A 82 -8.75 10.33 4.71
CA PRO A 82 -8.97 11.02 3.45
C PRO A 82 -8.90 10.06 2.25
N TRP A 83 -9.92 10.06 1.41
CA TRP A 83 -10.01 9.28 0.16
C TRP A 83 -10.33 10.18 -1.03
N LYS A 84 -9.99 9.77 -2.25
CA LYS A 84 -10.45 10.52 -3.44
C LYS A 84 -11.97 10.50 -3.52
N ALA A 85 -12.58 11.65 -3.79
CA ALA A 85 -14.03 11.81 -3.80
C ALA A 85 -14.81 10.82 -4.70
N LYS A 86 -14.20 10.22 -5.72
CA LYS A 86 -14.85 9.18 -6.54
C LYS A 86 -14.76 7.76 -5.94
N ILE A 87 -13.63 7.39 -5.32
CA ILE A 87 -13.41 6.06 -4.71
C ILE A 87 -14.11 6.01 -3.35
N GLY A 88 -13.94 7.05 -2.51
CA GLY A 88 -14.60 7.13 -1.21
C GLY A 88 -16.14 7.08 -1.33
N ARG A 89 -16.70 7.68 -2.38
CA ARG A 89 -18.15 7.59 -2.69
C ARG A 89 -18.60 6.20 -3.15
N TRP A 90 -17.72 5.41 -3.76
CA TRP A 90 -18.04 4.05 -4.18
C TRP A 90 -18.07 3.10 -2.98
N LEU A 91 -17.06 3.20 -2.09
CA LEU A 91 -17.02 2.42 -0.85
C LEU A 91 -18.22 2.71 0.06
N SER A 92 -18.67 3.97 0.15
CA SER A 92 -19.87 4.34 0.92
C SER A 92 -21.19 3.85 0.32
N GLY A 93 -21.20 3.40 -0.94
CA GLY A 93 -22.39 2.92 -1.65
C GLY A 93 -22.65 1.42 -1.51
N CYS A 94 -21.69 0.63 -1.02
CA CYS A 94 -21.84 -0.81 -0.78
C CYS A 94 -22.62 -1.13 0.50
N ASP A 95 -23.02 -0.09 1.24
CA ASP A 95 -23.53 -0.13 2.60
C ASP A 95 -25.05 -0.44 2.71
N SER A 96 -25.78 -0.54 1.61
CA SER A 96 -27.26 -0.45 1.60
C SER A 96 -28.02 -1.78 1.73
N VAL A 97 -27.35 -2.91 2.04
CA VAL A 97 -28.00 -4.25 2.01
C VAL A 97 -27.79 -5.04 3.31
N THR A 98 -26.99 -4.56 4.27
CA THR A 98 -26.64 -5.34 5.47
C THR A 98 -27.42 -4.88 6.70
N LYS A 99 -27.96 -5.85 7.45
CA LYS A 99 -28.70 -5.60 8.70
C LYS A 99 -27.73 -5.11 9.78
N GLU A 100 -28.06 -4.00 10.42
CA GLU A 100 -27.33 -3.54 11.60
C GLU A 100 -27.63 -4.44 12.81
N VAL A 101 -26.60 -4.71 13.60
CA VAL A 101 -26.68 -5.44 14.86
C VAL A 101 -26.08 -4.59 15.98
N SER A 102 -26.63 -4.74 17.20
CA SER A 102 -26.00 -4.16 18.39
C SER A 102 -24.87 -5.08 18.83
N THR A 103 -23.69 -4.51 19.03
CA THR A 103 -22.47 -5.22 19.42
C THR A 103 -21.75 -4.44 20.51
N VAL A 104 -20.99 -5.15 21.36
CA VAL A 104 -20.15 -4.51 22.36
C VAL A 104 -18.75 -4.31 21.78
N GLU A 105 -18.27 -3.07 21.79
CA GLU A 105 -16.88 -2.73 21.47
C GLU A 105 -16.07 -2.65 22.76
N ILE A 106 -14.88 -3.27 22.76
CA ILE A 106 -13.96 -3.26 23.89
C ILE A 106 -12.93 -2.16 23.67
N ILE A 107 -12.95 -1.13 24.50
CA ILE A 107 -12.02 0.00 24.45
C ILE A 107 -10.85 -0.29 25.39
N GLY A 108 -9.66 -0.41 24.80
CA GLY A 108 -8.44 -0.80 25.52
C GLY A 108 -7.99 0.23 26.54
N GLY A 109 -7.64 -0.26 27.74
CA GLY A 109 -7.13 0.53 28.86
C GLY A 109 -5.77 0.10 29.40
N SER A 110 -5.13 -0.89 28.78
CA SER A 110 -3.84 -1.42 29.25
C SER A 110 -2.74 -0.35 29.24
N ASN A 111 -1.85 -0.41 30.24
CA ASN A 111 -0.67 0.44 30.30
C ASN A 111 0.52 -0.28 29.68
N CYS A 112 1.39 0.47 29.02
CA CYS A 112 2.65 -0.06 28.48
C CYS A 112 3.84 0.36 29.34
N LYS A 113 4.90 -0.44 29.28
CA LYS A 113 6.17 -0.19 29.98
C LYS A 113 6.75 1.17 29.59
N ASN A 114 6.99 2.02 30.58
CA ASN A 114 7.54 3.38 30.41
C ASN A 114 6.83 4.25 29.37
N ASP A 115 5.53 3.99 29.11
CA ASP A 115 4.77 4.65 28.03
C ASP A 115 5.51 4.60 26.68
N CYS A 116 6.14 3.45 26.39
CA CYS A 116 6.94 3.21 25.19
C CYS A 116 8.09 4.20 25.00
N SER A 117 8.56 4.83 26.09
CA SER A 117 9.68 5.78 26.12
C SER A 117 9.57 6.93 25.09
N GLY A 118 8.36 7.25 24.63
CA GLY A 118 8.12 8.18 23.51
C GLY A 118 8.65 7.71 22.15
N GLN A 119 9.12 6.46 22.05
CA GLN A 119 9.69 5.84 20.85
C GLN A 119 8.82 4.71 20.28
N GLY A 120 7.54 4.72 20.63
CA GLY A 120 6.55 3.81 20.10
C GLY A 120 5.14 4.23 20.49
N ILE A 121 4.16 3.45 20.01
CA ILE A 121 2.75 3.62 20.34
C ILE A 121 2.31 2.46 21.23
N CYS A 122 1.68 2.77 22.36
CA CYS A 122 1.14 1.75 23.25
C CYS A 122 -0.12 1.12 22.64
N ASN A 123 -0.06 -0.17 22.33
CA ASN A 123 -1.26 -0.95 22.06
C ASN A 123 -1.99 -1.13 23.40
N ARG A 124 -3.11 -0.42 23.57
CA ARG A 124 -3.90 -0.40 24.81
C ARG A 124 -4.79 -1.62 24.99
N GLU A 125 -4.91 -2.47 23.98
CA GLU A 125 -5.57 -3.78 24.07
C GLU A 125 -4.63 -4.78 24.75
N LEU A 126 -3.41 -4.94 24.23
CA LEU A 126 -2.43 -5.91 24.69
C LEU A 126 -1.50 -5.41 25.81
N GLY A 127 -1.39 -4.09 26.00
CA GLY A 127 -0.40 -3.50 26.91
C GLY A 127 1.04 -3.59 26.40
N GLN A 128 1.23 -3.72 25.09
CA GLN A 128 2.52 -3.88 24.43
C GLN A 128 2.89 -2.66 23.58
N CYS A 129 4.18 -2.32 23.53
CA CYS A 129 4.66 -1.20 22.74
C CYS A 129 4.92 -1.58 21.28
N ARG A 130 4.42 -0.76 20.35
CA ARG A 130 4.76 -0.79 18.93
C ARG A 130 5.90 0.20 18.68
N CYS A 131 7.15 -0.26 18.70
CA CYS A 131 8.31 0.61 18.56
C CYS A 131 8.48 1.18 17.16
N PHE A 132 8.87 2.45 17.07
CA PHE A 132 9.24 3.09 15.82
C PHE A 132 10.53 2.50 15.24
N HIS A 133 10.76 2.72 13.94
CA HIS A 133 11.95 2.21 13.27
C HIS A 133 13.24 2.67 13.97
N GLY A 134 14.17 1.74 14.20
CA GLY A 134 15.41 1.97 14.93
C GLY A 134 15.30 1.82 16.46
N TYR A 135 14.16 1.38 16.99
CA TYR A 135 13.95 1.14 18.42
C TYR A 135 13.43 -0.27 18.70
N SER A 136 13.78 -0.82 19.87
CA SER A 136 13.38 -2.16 20.31
C SER A 136 13.17 -2.25 21.82
N GLY A 137 12.82 -3.47 22.27
CA GLY A 137 12.55 -3.80 23.66
C GLY A 137 11.12 -3.50 24.07
N GLU A 138 10.68 -4.07 25.19
CA GLU A 138 9.28 -3.98 25.67
C GLU A 138 8.76 -2.55 25.88
N GLY A 139 9.67 -1.60 26.13
CA GLY A 139 9.35 -0.18 26.32
C GLY A 139 9.98 0.75 25.27
N CYS A 140 10.48 0.22 24.16
CA CYS A 140 11.12 0.97 23.05
C CYS A 140 12.32 1.85 23.45
N SER A 141 12.98 1.57 24.57
CA SER A 141 14.13 2.34 25.05
C SER A 141 15.46 1.93 24.40
N GLU A 142 15.51 0.74 23.80
CA GLU A 142 16.72 0.21 23.17
C GLU A 142 16.84 0.75 21.74
N ARG A 143 18.04 1.13 21.32
CA ARG A 143 18.30 1.57 19.95
C ARG A 143 18.83 0.41 19.11
N LEU A 144 18.16 0.13 18.01
CA LEU A 144 18.64 -0.78 16.97
C LEU A 144 19.54 -0.02 16.00
N GLN A 145 20.74 -0.53 15.76
CA GLN A 145 21.65 0.02 14.74
C GLN A 145 21.45 -0.69 13.41
N LEU A 146 20.59 -0.13 12.55
CA LEU A 146 20.29 -0.67 11.24
C LEU A 146 21.32 -0.18 10.23
N GLN A 147 22.36 -0.99 10.03
CA GLN A 147 23.44 -0.67 9.10
C GLN A 147 22.92 -0.60 7.65
N CYS A 148 23.45 0.36 6.88
CA CYS A 148 23.17 0.50 5.44
C CYS A 148 24.00 -0.50 4.60
N ASN A 149 25.17 -0.87 5.09
CA ASN A 149 26.15 -1.68 4.37
C ASN A 149 26.33 -3.04 5.04
N TYR A 150 26.60 -4.07 4.25
CA TYR A 150 27.13 -5.32 4.79
C TYR A 150 28.59 -5.14 5.27
N PRO A 151 29.12 -6.09 6.08
CA PRO A 151 30.52 -6.07 6.47
C PRO A 151 31.45 -5.99 5.25
N LYS A 152 32.48 -5.16 5.36
CA LYS A 152 33.44 -4.89 4.28
C LYS A 152 34.34 -6.10 4.01
N SER A 153 34.76 -6.27 2.76
CA SER A 153 35.80 -7.23 2.36
C SER A 153 36.87 -6.52 1.51
N PRO A 154 38.08 -7.09 1.29
CA PRO A 154 39.12 -6.46 0.49
C PRO A 154 38.69 -6.08 -0.94
N ASN A 155 37.78 -6.86 -1.52
CA ASN A 155 37.24 -6.63 -2.87
C ASN A 155 35.94 -5.81 -2.86
N GLU A 156 35.28 -5.70 -1.70
CA GLU A 156 34.00 -5.00 -1.53
C GLU A 156 34.09 -4.03 -0.33
N PRO A 157 34.67 -2.84 -0.53
CA PRO A 157 34.90 -1.87 0.56
C PRO A 157 33.61 -1.30 1.17
N TYR A 158 32.46 -1.53 0.52
CA TYR A 158 31.12 -1.19 1.02
C TYR A 158 30.27 -2.44 1.33
N GLY A 159 30.89 -3.62 1.33
CA GLY A 159 30.21 -4.91 1.44
C GLY A 159 29.54 -5.33 0.13
N ARG A 160 28.95 -6.53 0.14
CA ARG A 160 28.15 -7.02 -0.99
C ARG A 160 26.98 -6.07 -1.28
N TRP A 161 26.56 -6.02 -2.54
CA TRP A 161 25.47 -5.16 -2.98
C TRP A 161 24.18 -5.35 -2.16
N VAL A 162 23.55 -4.23 -1.82
CA VAL A 162 22.26 -4.11 -1.12
C VAL A 162 21.66 -2.73 -1.46
N VAL A 163 20.33 -2.57 -1.47
CA VAL A 163 19.70 -1.30 -1.88
C VAL A 163 20.09 -0.13 -0.97
N SER A 164 20.13 -0.36 0.34
CA SER A 164 20.51 0.66 1.33
C SER A 164 21.97 1.09 1.27
N MET A 165 22.80 0.46 0.42
CA MET A 165 24.24 0.66 0.42
C MET A 165 24.60 2.15 0.27
N CYS A 166 25.45 2.62 1.18
CA CYS A 166 25.70 4.02 1.40
C CYS A 166 27.21 4.32 1.48
N PRO A 167 27.76 5.10 0.53
CA PRO A 167 29.13 5.60 0.59
C PRO A 167 29.26 6.95 1.31
N ALA A 168 28.15 7.48 1.85
CA ALA A 168 28.07 8.78 2.52
C ALA A 168 27.60 8.63 3.98
N TYR A 169 26.62 9.43 4.42
CA TYR A 169 26.04 9.34 5.74
C TYR A 169 24.91 8.30 5.77
N CYS A 170 25.11 7.24 6.56
CA CYS A 170 24.08 6.24 6.83
C CYS A 170 23.25 6.67 8.05
N ASP A 171 21.96 6.91 7.84
CA ASP A 171 20.99 6.96 8.93
C ASP A 171 20.72 5.55 9.43
N THR A 172 21.32 5.22 10.57
CA THR A 172 21.21 3.90 11.19
C THR A 172 19.88 3.65 11.89
N THR A 173 18.99 4.66 11.95
CA THR A 173 17.63 4.44 12.46
C THR A 173 16.74 3.81 11.41
N ARG A 174 17.04 4.01 10.11
CA ARG A 174 16.23 3.53 8.97
C ARG A 174 16.99 2.73 7.91
N ALA A 175 18.32 2.62 8.04
CA ALA A 175 19.22 2.10 7.01
C ALA A 175 19.07 2.85 5.68
N MET A 176 19.08 4.18 5.72
CA MET A 176 18.92 5.06 4.56
C MET A 176 20.16 5.92 4.35
N CYS A 177 20.46 6.23 3.08
CA CYS A 177 21.65 6.99 2.72
C CYS A 177 21.32 8.46 2.47
N PHE A 178 22.12 9.34 3.04
CA PHE A 178 21.98 10.78 2.90
C PHE A 178 23.32 11.44 2.58
N CYS A 179 23.24 12.65 2.04
CA CYS A 179 24.40 13.46 1.71
C CYS A 179 25.31 13.78 2.91
N GLY A 180 24.74 13.93 4.10
CA GLY A 180 25.50 14.06 5.35
C GLY A 180 26.08 15.45 5.62
N GLU A 181 26.63 15.60 6.81
CA GLU A 181 27.21 16.85 7.29
C GLU A 181 28.34 17.37 6.38
N GLY A 182 28.48 18.69 6.30
CA GLY A 182 29.46 19.35 5.42
C GLY A 182 28.98 19.55 3.98
N THR A 183 27.82 19.02 3.60
CA THR A 183 27.16 19.34 2.32
C THR A 183 26.16 20.50 2.47
N LYS A 184 25.78 21.14 1.37
CA LYS A 184 24.77 22.20 1.32
C LYS A 184 23.38 21.69 1.75
N TYR A 185 23.10 20.40 1.53
CA TYR A 185 21.85 19.76 1.90
C TYR A 185 22.11 18.42 2.63
N PRO A 186 22.47 18.43 3.93
CA PRO A 186 22.84 17.21 4.65
C PRO A 186 21.76 16.13 4.71
N ASN A 187 20.49 16.56 4.82
CA ASN A 187 19.33 15.66 4.90
C ASN A 187 18.79 15.27 3.51
N ARG A 188 19.48 15.62 2.41
CA ARG A 188 19.07 15.19 1.07
C ARG A 188 19.32 13.69 0.93
N PRO A 189 18.30 12.89 0.61
CA PRO A 189 18.46 11.48 0.26
C PRO A 189 19.48 11.30 -0.84
N MET A 190 20.32 10.28 -0.71
CA MET A 190 21.21 9.87 -1.78
C MET A 190 20.79 8.47 -2.25
N PRO A 191 20.18 8.36 -3.45
CA PRO A 191 19.82 7.07 -4.04
C PRO A 191 21.06 6.18 -4.19
N GLU A 192 20.83 4.87 -4.21
CA GLU A 192 21.88 3.86 -4.13
C GLU A 192 22.94 4.03 -5.22
N THR A 193 22.55 4.19 -6.48
CA THR A 193 23.48 4.37 -7.60
C THR A 193 24.20 5.72 -7.57
N CYS A 194 23.59 6.72 -6.93
CA CYS A 194 24.04 8.11 -6.97
C CYS A 194 25.40 8.31 -6.28
N GLY A 195 25.68 7.53 -5.24
CA GLY A 195 26.93 7.62 -4.49
C GLY A 195 28.12 6.88 -5.12
N PHE A 196 27.90 6.11 -6.19
CA PHE A 196 28.91 5.23 -6.79
C PHE A 196 29.25 5.60 -8.23
N LYS A 197 30.40 5.13 -8.70
CA LYS A 197 30.83 5.36 -10.08
C LYS A 197 29.99 4.53 -11.03
N VAL A 198 29.48 5.18 -12.06
CA VAL A 198 28.74 4.53 -13.15
C VAL A 198 29.68 4.40 -14.35
N ASN A 199 29.98 3.16 -14.75
CA ASN A 199 30.82 2.87 -15.90
C ASN A 199 30.01 3.02 -17.19
N LEU A 200 30.61 3.69 -18.18
CA LEU A 200 30.02 3.79 -19.51
C LEU A 200 30.10 2.41 -20.21
N PRO A 201 29.04 2.01 -20.92
CA PRO A 201 29.05 0.76 -21.67
C PRO A 201 30.11 0.83 -22.79
N SER A 202 30.78 -0.30 -23.04
CA SER A 202 31.71 -0.44 -24.16
C SER A 202 31.01 -0.40 -25.52
N GLU A 203 29.71 -0.73 -25.56
CA GLU A 203 28.88 -0.76 -26.76
C GLU A 203 27.76 0.29 -26.70
N PRO A 204 27.49 1.03 -27.79
CA PRO A 204 26.36 1.95 -27.85
C PRO A 204 25.03 1.23 -27.62
N GLY A 205 24.26 1.68 -26.63
CA GLY A 205 22.93 1.13 -26.30
C GLY A 205 22.92 0.06 -25.21
N ALA A 206 24.07 -0.44 -24.77
CA ALA A 206 24.15 -1.32 -23.60
C ALA A 206 23.88 -0.55 -22.29
N PRO A 207 23.37 -1.21 -21.23
CA PRO A 207 23.06 -0.55 -19.97
C PRO A 207 24.33 -0.07 -19.26
N LYS A 208 24.24 1.10 -18.63
CA LYS A 208 25.29 1.60 -17.73
C LYS A 208 25.38 0.69 -16.50
N LEU A 209 26.60 0.37 -16.05
CA LEU A 209 26.83 -0.50 -14.90
C LEU A 209 27.49 0.27 -13.76
N THR A 210 26.94 0.14 -12.56
CA THR A 210 27.50 0.77 -11.37
C THR A 210 28.64 -0.08 -10.78
N ASP A 211 29.77 0.56 -10.49
CA ASP A 211 30.88 -0.01 -9.74
C ASP A 211 30.66 0.22 -8.24
N TRP A 212 30.00 -0.74 -7.61
CA TRP A 212 29.65 -0.71 -6.19
C TRP A 212 30.86 -0.73 -5.24
N ALA A 213 32.06 -1.01 -5.75
CA ALA A 213 33.29 -0.93 -4.97
C ALA A 213 33.90 0.48 -4.97
N LYS A 214 33.45 1.39 -5.86
CA LYS A 214 34.04 2.72 -6.03
C LYS A 214 33.02 3.84 -5.82
N ALA A 215 33.18 4.56 -4.72
CA ALA A 215 32.42 5.80 -4.50
C ALA A 215 32.73 6.87 -5.56
N ASP A 216 31.72 7.64 -5.95
CA ASP A 216 31.85 8.81 -6.82
C ASP A 216 31.88 10.08 -5.99
N LEU A 217 33.09 10.58 -5.69
CA LEU A 217 33.28 11.80 -4.91
C LEU A 217 32.70 13.06 -5.60
N ASN A 218 32.41 13.01 -6.91
CA ASN A 218 31.77 14.15 -7.59
C ASN A 218 30.34 14.38 -7.07
N VAL A 219 29.70 13.39 -6.43
CA VAL A 219 28.38 13.55 -5.81
C VAL A 219 28.34 14.74 -4.83
N PHE A 220 29.49 15.06 -4.20
CA PHE A 220 29.68 16.18 -3.27
C PHE A 220 30.35 17.41 -3.91
N THR A 221 30.51 17.48 -5.22
CA THR A 221 31.24 18.60 -5.83
C THR A 221 30.50 19.92 -5.66
N THR A 222 31.24 20.99 -5.36
CA THR A 222 30.76 22.38 -5.41
C THR A 222 31.07 23.05 -6.75
N ASN A 223 31.79 22.38 -7.64
CA ASN A 223 32.13 22.89 -8.96
C ASN A 223 30.97 22.64 -9.92
N GLY A 224 30.25 23.69 -10.31
CA GLY A 224 29.11 23.62 -11.23
C GLY A 224 29.41 23.01 -12.61
N SER A 225 30.68 22.88 -13.01
CA SER A 225 31.06 22.21 -14.27
C SER A 225 31.13 20.68 -14.15
N LYS A 226 31.08 20.12 -12.94
CA LYS A 226 31.11 18.68 -12.67
C LYS A 226 29.72 18.19 -12.25
N PRO A 227 29.27 17.01 -12.71
CA PRO A 227 27.99 16.45 -12.27
C PRO A 227 27.99 16.14 -10.76
N GLY A 228 27.20 16.88 -9.99
CA GLY A 228 27.00 16.64 -8.55
C GLY A 228 25.59 16.20 -8.18
N TRP A 229 25.34 16.04 -6.87
CA TRP A 229 24.01 15.81 -6.32
C TRP A 229 23.82 16.52 -4.97
N CYS A 230 24.71 16.27 -4.01
CA CYS A 230 24.53 16.73 -2.62
C CYS A 230 24.65 18.24 -2.42
N ASN A 231 25.44 18.90 -3.28
CA ASN A 231 25.66 20.34 -3.23
C ASN A 231 24.96 21.10 -4.37
N VAL A 232 24.22 20.40 -5.23
CA VAL A 232 23.50 21.00 -6.35
C VAL A 232 22.31 21.81 -5.85
N ASP A 233 22.28 23.09 -6.22
CA ASP A 233 21.13 23.95 -5.98
C ASP A 233 20.05 23.70 -7.04
N PRO A 234 18.81 23.37 -6.64
CA PRO A 234 17.72 23.14 -7.60
C PRO A 234 17.46 24.32 -8.54
N ALA A 235 17.56 25.57 -8.06
CA ALA A 235 17.32 26.75 -8.89
C ALA A 235 18.44 26.96 -9.92
N GLU A 236 19.69 26.69 -9.54
CA GLU A 236 20.82 26.74 -10.48
C GLU A 236 20.76 25.61 -11.52
N ALA A 237 20.35 24.41 -11.11
CA ALA A 237 20.14 23.28 -12.03
C ALA A 237 19.02 23.59 -13.04
N ASN A 238 17.90 24.14 -12.58
CA ASN A 238 16.79 24.56 -13.45
C ASN A 238 17.20 25.69 -14.42
N ALA A 239 18.07 26.59 -13.97
CA ALA A 239 18.65 27.65 -14.80
C ALA A 239 19.80 27.15 -15.70
N GLN A 240 20.08 25.83 -15.72
CA GLN A 240 21.15 25.20 -16.50
C GLN A 240 22.55 25.76 -16.20
N LYS A 241 22.78 26.27 -14.98
CA LYS A 241 24.06 26.86 -14.54
C LYS A 241 25.03 25.84 -13.96
N VAL A 242 24.53 24.69 -13.55
CA VAL A 242 25.31 23.61 -12.94
C VAL A 242 24.99 22.27 -13.58
N LYS A 243 25.97 21.38 -13.65
CA LYS A 243 25.78 19.98 -14.02
C LYS A 243 25.38 19.16 -12.80
N PHE A 244 24.52 18.19 -13.00
CA PHE A 244 24.11 17.26 -11.97
C PHE A 244 24.09 15.83 -12.52
N LYS A 245 24.05 14.85 -11.62
CA LYS A 245 23.97 13.43 -11.97
C LYS A 245 22.54 13.09 -12.40
N GLU A 246 22.35 12.85 -13.69
CA GLU A 246 21.05 12.57 -14.31
C GLU A 246 20.49 11.18 -13.94
N GLU A 247 21.34 10.28 -13.46
CA GLU A 247 20.96 8.97 -12.94
C GLU A 247 20.37 9.02 -11.53
N CYS A 248 20.53 10.15 -10.82
CA CYS A 248 20.00 10.32 -9.47
C CYS A 248 18.58 10.88 -9.51
N ASP A 249 17.69 10.29 -8.71
CA ASP A 249 16.27 10.65 -8.63
C ASP A 249 15.80 10.74 -7.17
N CYS A 250 14.73 11.48 -6.91
CA CYS A 250 14.16 11.53 -5.57
C CYS A 250 13.32 10.28 -5.24
N VAL A 251 13.93 9.32 -4.53
CA VAL A 251 13.34 7.98 -4.29
C VAL A 251 12.57 7.84 -2.97
N TYR A 252 12.86 8.64 -1.94
CA TYR A 252 12.20 8.50 -0.62
C TYR A 252 10.83 9.18 -0.58
N ASP A 253 9.94 8.63 0.25
CA ASP A 253 8.61 9.20 0.49
C ASP A 253 8.73 10.52 1.27
N CYS A 254 7.63 11.28 1.34
CA CYS A 254 7.56 12.62 1.94
C CYS A 254 8.35 13.71 1.19
N LEU A 255 8.98 13.36 0.06
CA LEU A 255 9.82 14.27 -0.72
C LEU A 255 9.52 14.14 -2.23
N LEU A 256 9.43 15.28 -2.89
CA LEU A 256 9.33 15.47 -4.33
C LEU A 256 10.40 16.44 -4.82
N GLY A 257 10.36 16.74 -6.12
CA GLY A 257 11.38 17.51 -6.81
C GLY A 257 12.49 16.61 -7.33
N ARG A 258 13.32 17.17 -8.20
CA ARG A 258 14.40 16.42 -8.85
C ARG A 258 15.46 16.01 -7.84
N PHE A 259 15.68 16.82 -6.81
CA PHE A 259 16.72 16.69 -5.79
C PHE A 259 16.15 16.47 -4.38
N CYS A 260 14.90 15.99 -4.27
CA CYS A 260 14.18 15.86 -3.00
C CYS A 260 14.04 17.17 -2.20
N GLU A 261 13.91 18.30 -2.90
CA GLU A 261 13.84 19.63 -2.32
C GLU A 261 12.44 20.07 -1.91
N VAL A 262 11.39 19.39 -2.40
CA VAL A 262 10.00 19.73 -2.13
C VAL A 262 9.44 18.80 -1.06
N PRO A 263 9.22 19.25 0.19
CA PRO A 263 8.54 18.43 1.19
C PRO A 263 7.06 18.25 0.83
N VAL A 264 6.59 17.02 0.92
CA VAL A 264 5.16 16.66 0.75
C VAL A 264 4.71 15.76 1.89
N LEU A 265 3.40 15.52 1.98
CA LEU A 265 2.86 14.53 2.91
C LEU A 265 3.50 13.15 2.66
N CYS A 266 3.80 12.47 3.75
CA CYS A 266 4.16 11.07 3.77
C CYS A 266 2.93 10.18 3.58
N THR A 267 3.12 8.99 3.03
CA THR A 267 2.07 7.97 2.97
C THR A 267 2.00 7.19 4.28
N CYS A 268 0.86 7.24 4.96
CA CYS A 268 0.51 6.33 6.04
C CYS A 268 -0.88 5.76 5.81
N ILE A 269 -1.13 4.58 6.38
CA ILE A 269 -2.45 3.94 6.36
C ILE A 269 -3.48 4.95 6.89
N ASN A 270 -4.50 5.24 6.07
CA ASN A 270 -5.59 6.17 6.39
C ASN A 270 -5.13 7.57 6.85
N GLN A 271 -3.88 7.96 6.56
CA GLN A 271 -3.26 9.18 7.10
C GLN A 271 -3.43 9.37 8.60
N CYS A 272 -3.28 8.29 9.37
CA CYS A 272 -3.39 8.33 10.83
C CYS A 272 -4.77 8.80 11.31
N SER A 273 -5.80 8.66 10.47
CA SER A 273 -7.21 8.95 10.77
C SER A 273 -7.49 10.34 11.37
N GLY A 274 -6.57 11.30 11.16
CA GLY A 274 -6.63 12.63 11.77
C GLY A 274 -6.29 12.70 13.27
N HIS A 275 -5.81 11.61 13.86
CA HIS A 275 -5.46 11.48 15.29
C HIS A 275 -3.98 11.14 15.50
N GLY A 276 -3.11 11.68 14.64
CA GLY A 276 -1.67 11.50 14.75
C GLY A 276 -0.88 12.10 13.60
N ARG A 277 0.45 12.01 13.71
CA ARG A 277 1.41 12.46 12.71
C ARG A 277 1.98 11.28 11.93
N CYS A 278 1.91 11.36 10.60
CA CYS A 278 2.52 10.35 9.74
C CYS A 278 4.06 10.46 9.69
N ARG A 279 4.74 9.33 9.83
CA ARG A 279 6.20 9.17 9.75
C ARG A 279 6.59 8.20 8.63
N GLY A 280 6.17 8.48 7.39
CA GLY A 280 6.60 7.69 6.22
C GLY A 280 6.02 6.28 6.13
N GLY A 281 4.98 5.96 6.89
CA GLY A 281 4.39 4.61 6.94
C GLY A 281 3.94 4.20 8.34
N PHE A 282 4.50 4.84 9.37
CA PHE A 282 4.14 4.64 10.77
C PHE A 282 3.39 5.87 11.29
N CYS A 283 2.24 5.67 11.93
CA CYS A 283 1.52 6.74 12.60
C CYS A 283 1.99 6.95 14.05
N GLN A 284 2.42 8.18 14.36
CA GLN A 284 2.63 8.62 15.72
C GLN A 284 1.30 9.19 16.25
N CYS A 285 0.56 8.38 17.00
CA CYS A 285 -0.77 8.74 17.47
C CYS A 285 -0.76 9.81 18.56
N ASP A 286 -1.81 10.64 18.54
CA ASP A 286 -2.10 11.59 19.60
C ASP A 286 -2.47 10.85 20.90
N ASN A 287 -2.33 11.54 22.04
CA ASN A 287 -2.64 10.93 23.33
C ASN A 287 -4.10 10.45 23.36
N GLY A 288 -4.29 9.21 23.82
CA GLY A 288 -5.58 8.56 23.86
C GLY A 288 -5.98 7.79 22.59
N TRP A 289 -5.17 7.81 21.54
CA TRP A 289 -5.42 7.06 20.30
C TRP A 289 -4.32 6.04 20.01
N TYR A 290 -4.69 4.92 19.40
CA TYR A 290 -3.75 3.86 19.00
C TYR A 290 -4.28 3.05 17.81
N GLY A 291 -3.58 1.96 17.50
CA GLY A 291 -3.77 1.17 16.30
C GLY A 291 -2.93 1.69 15.14
N ILE A 292 -2.83 0.92 14.07
CA ILE A 292 -1.92 1.20 12.95
C ILE A 292 -2.14 2.56 12.28
N ASP A 293 -3.38 3.06 12.30
CA ASP A 293 -3.82 4.31 11.70
C ASP A 293 -4.43 5.27 12.72
N CYS A 294 -4.17 5.09 14.02
CA CYS A 294 -4.69 5.92 15.11
C CYS A 294 -6.21 6.05 15.16
N SER A 295 -6.95 5.10 14.57
CA SER A 295 -8.42 5.12 14.56
C SER A 295 -9.06 4.55 15.83
N ILE A 296 -8.28 3.92 16.71
CA ILE A 296 -8.79 3.24 17.90
C ILE A 296 -8.67 4.19 19.11
N PRO A 297 -9.79 4.65 19.70
CA PRO A 297 -9.73 5.39 20.95
C PRO A 297 -9.37 4.44 22.09
N SER A 298 -8.70 4.97 23.10
CA SER A 298 -8.47 4.30 24.38
C SER A 298 -9.31 4.94 25.47
N VAL A 299 -9.35 4.33 26.65
CA VAL A 299 -10.18 4.82 27.77
C VAL A 299 -9.71 6.16 28.36
N ILE A 300 -8.51 6.64 28.01
CA ILE A 300 -8.01 7.96 28.40
C ILE A 300 -8.40 9.06 27.39
N SER A 301 -9.00 8.70 26.26
CA SER A 301 -9.52 9.66 25.27
C SER A 301 -10.86 10.25 25.72
N SER A 302 -11.16 11.46 25.26
CA SER A 302 -12.46 12.08 25.49
C SER A 302 -13.54 11.38 24.67
N VAL A 303 -14.62 10.93 25.31
CA VAL A 303 -15.80 10.37 24.62
C VAL A 303 -16.38 11.36 23.60
N ARG A 304 -16.21 12.67 23.84
CA ARG A 304 -16.60 13.74 22.90
C ARG A 304 -15.71 13.87 21.68
N GLU A 305 -14.61 13.12 21.62
CA GLU A 305 -13.69 13.05 20.48
C GLU A 305 -13.72 11.68 19.77
N TRP A 306 -14.41 10.67 20.34
CA TRP A 306 -14.56 9.35 19.72
C TRP A 306 -15.09 9.38 18.29
N PRO A 307 -14.69 8.46 17.41
CA PRO A 307 -15.12 8.46 16.02
C PRO A 307 -16.64 8.33 15.90
N GLN A 308 -17.21 8.88 14.83
CA GLN A 308 -18.66 8.82 14.58
C GLN A 308 -19.21 7.39 14.58
N TRP A 309 -18.42 6.40 14.13
CA TRP A 309 -18.86 5.00 14.13
C TRP A 309 -18.99 4.39 15.53
N LEU A 310 -18.40 5.02 16.54
CA LEU A 310 -18.53 4.68 17.95
C LEU A 310 -19.58 5.57 18.64
N ARG A 311 -20.30 6.44 17.91
CA ARG A 311 -21.34 7.32 18.45
C ARG A 311 -22.71 7.10 17.79
N PRO A 312 -23.81 7.07 18.56
CA PRO A 312 -23.87 7.16 20.02
C PRO A 312 -23.62 5.78 20.68
N ALA A 313 -22.48 5.58 21.34
CA ALA A 313 -22.28 4.42 22.18
C ALA A 313 -22.97 4.61 23.53
N GLN A 314 -23.63 3.56 24.03
CA GLN A 314 -23.92 3.44 25.46
C GLN A 314 -22.68 2.83 26.14
N VAL A 315 -21.99 3.61 26.96
CA VAL A 315 -20.76 3.19 27.63
C VAL A 315 -21.11 2.69 29.03
N ASN A 316 -20.82 1.41 29.29
CA ASN A 316 -20.92 0.85 30.63
C ASN A 316 -19.61 1.13 31.37
N VAL A 317 -19.68 1.97 32.39
CA VAL A 317 -18.54 2.33 33.25
C VAL A 317 -18.55 1.39 34.46
N PRO A 318 -17.52 0.53 34.67
CA PRO A 318 -17.49 -0.37 35.82
C PRO A 318 -17.44 0.41 37.15
N ASP A 319 -18.20 -0.03 38.16
CA ASP A 319 -18.32 0.63 39.47
C ASP A 319 -16.98 0.73 40.26
N ASP A 320 -15.98 -0.08 39.89
CA ASP A 320 -14.71 -0.26 40.61
C ASP A 320 -13.60 0.76 40.25
N ILE A 321 -13.90 1.72 39.35
CA ILE A 321 -12.95 2.75 38.89
C ILE A 321 -12.44 3.65 40.04
N HIS A 322 -13.16 3.72 41.16
CA HIS A 322 -12.80 4.58 42.28
C HIS A 322 -11.82 3.97 43.30
N LEU A 323 -11.56 2.65 43.26
CA LEU A 323 -10.77 1.97 44.30
C LEU A 323 -9.37 1.51 43.85
N THR A 324 -9.14 1.36 42.54
CA THR A 324 -7.82 1.01 42.02
C THR A 324 -7.47 1.94 40.87
N ARG A 325 -6.33 2.63 40.94
CA ARG A 325 -5.77 3.44 39.83
C ARG A 325 -5.38 2.60 38.59
N LYS A 326 -5.99 1.43 38.40
CA LYS A 326 -5.82 0.55 37.26
C LYS A 326 -6.87 0.93 36.24
N VAL A 327 -6.40 1.41 35.11
CA VAL A 327 -7.21 1.74 33.96
C VAL A 327 -7.78 0.42 33.39
N VAL A 328 -9.09 0.21 33.51
CA VAL A 328 -9.79 -1.01 33.06
C VAL A 328 -10.38 -0.77 31.66
N ASN A 329 -10.48 -1.83 30.85
CA ASN A 329 -11.18 -1.76 29.56
C ASN A 329 -12.63 -1.28 29.74
N LEU A 330 -13.13 -0.51 28.78
CA LEU A 330 -14.52 -0.04 28.76
C LEU A 330 -15.32 -0.77 27.69
N ASN A 331 -16.59 -1.05 28.00
CA ASN A 331 -17.52 -1.68 27.06
C ASN A 331 -18.44 -0.59 26.49
N ALA A 332 -18.43 -0.44 25.16
CA ALA A 332 -19.25 0.52 24.44
C ALA A 332 -20.23 -0.23 23.52
N MET A 333 -21.52 -0.16 23.83
CA MET A 333 -22.55 -0.76 22.97
C MET A 333 -22.81 0.14 21.77
N VAL A 334 -22.65 -0.41 20.56
CA VAL A 334 -22.81 0.33 19.29
C VAL A 334 -23.52 -0.51 18.24
N LYS A 335 -24.04 0.16 17.20
CA LYS A 335 -24.60 -0.50 16.04
C LYS A 335 -23.52 -0.70 14.97
N LYS A 336 -23.33 -1.94 14.52
CA LYS A 336 -22.40 -2.31 13.46
C LYS A 336 -23.07 -3.13 12.38
N LYS A 337 -22.44 -3.21 11.20
CA LYS A 337 -22.95 -3.98 10.07
C LYS A 337 -22.23 -5.32 9.99
N ARG A 338 -22.99 -6.40 9.78
CA ARG A 338 -22.43 -7.73 9.56
C ARG A 338 -22.00 -7.94 8.10
N PRO A 339 -20.96 -8.75 7.84
CA PRO A 339 -20.16 -9.49 8.84
C PRO A 339 -19.27 -8.57 9.67
N LEU A 340 -19.03 -8.94 10.93
CA LEU A 340 -18.08 -8.26 11.82
C LEU A 340 -16.66 -8.76 11.54
N ILE A 341 -15.74 -7.85 11.30
CA ILE A 341 -14.34 -8.16 10.96
C ILE A 341 -13.44 -7.59 12.03
N TYR A 342 -12.79 -8.46 12.81
CA TYR A 342 -11.73 -8.04 13.72
C TYR A 342 -10.42 -7.94 12.94
N VAL A 343 -9.65 -6.87 13.19
CA VAL A 343 -8.37 -6.64 12.53
C VAL A 343 -7.27 -6.76 13.57
N TYR A 344 -6.36 -7.72 13.41
CA TYR A 344 -5.25 -7.87 14.35
C TYR A 344 -4.32 -6.66 14.32
N ASP A 345 -4.02 -6.11 15.49
CA ASP A 345 -2.99 -5.07 15.65
C ASP A 345 -1.59 -5.71 15.77
N LEU A 346 -1.13 -6.35 14.69
CA LEU A 346 0.14 -7.10 14.63
C LEU A 346 1.38 -6.24 14.89
N PRO A 347 2.47 -6.77 15.49
CA PRO A 347 3.74 -6.08 15.66
C PRO A 347 4.21 -5.33 14.41
N PRO A 348 4.89 -4.18 14.56
CA PRO A 348 5.08 -3.26 13.45
C PRO A 348 6.04 -3.80 12.37
N ASP A 349 6.83 -4.85 12.66
CA ASP A 349 7.66 -5.58 11.69
C ASP A 349 6.86 -6.18 10.53
N PHE A 350 5.57 -6.50 10.74
CA PHE A 350 4.71 -7.08 9.70
C PHE A 350 4.04 -6.03 8.81
N ASN A 351 4.12 -4.74 9.17
CA ASN A 351 3.43 -3.66 8.47
C ASN A 351 4.14 -2.28 8.52
N SER A 352 4.08 -1.59 9.66
CA SER A 352 4.42 -0.16 9.78
C SER A 352 5.91 0.10 9.55
N LEU A 353 6.78 -0.79 10.04
CA LEU A 353 8.23 -0.71 9.79
C LEU A 353 8.58 -1.02 8.34
N LEU A 354 7.81 -1.91 7.69
CA LEU A 354 7.97 -2.17 6.27
C LEU A 354 7.69 -0.91 5.45
N LEU A 355 6.69 -0.11 5.83
CA LEU A 355 6.35 1.14 5.17
C LEU A 355 7.33 2.29 5.51
N GLU A 356 7.65 2.50 6.80
CA GLU A 356 8.56 3.58 7.26
C GLU A 356 9.99 3.42 6.71
N GLY A 357 10.43 2.18 6.49
CA GLY A 357 11.77 1.88 5.97
C GLY A 357 11.90 1.80 4.45
N ARG A 358 10.88 2.14 3.65
CA ARG A 358 10.93 1.96 2.17
C ARG A 358 12.00 2.84 1.51
N HIS A 359 12.86 2.22 0.70
CA HIS A 359 13.84 2.94 -0.13
C HIS A 359 13.23 3.54 -1.39
N PHE A 360 12.07 3.04 -1.84
CA PHE A 360 11.38 3.54 -3.03
C PHE A 360 9.92 3.90 -2.72
N LYS A 361 9.58 5.20 -2.83
CA LYS A 361 8.29 5.77 -2.42
C LYS A 361 7.07 5.21 -3.14
N LEU A 362 7.25 4.65 -4.33
CA LEU A 362 6.16 4.06 -5.11
C LEU A 362 5.90 2.60 -4.76
N GLN A 363 6.81 1.91 -4.07
CA GLN A 363 6.64 0.49 -3.79
C GLN A 363 5.60 0.24 -2.69
N CYS A 364 4.85 -0.85 -2.89
CA CYS A 364 3.84 -1.42 -1.98
C CYS A 364 2.79 -0.44 -1.42
N VAL A 365 2.55 0.68 -2.12
CA VAL A 365 1.50 1.66 -1.79
C VAL A 365 0.58 1.89 -2.99
N ASN A 366 -0.69 2.17 -2.70
CA ASN A 366 -1.72 2.54 -3.67
C ASN A 366 -1.68 4.03 -4.05
N ARG A 367 -1.03 4.87 -3.23
CA ARG A 367 -1.00 6.32 -3.38
C ARG A 367 0.23 6.96 -2.76
N ILE A 368 0.55 8.16 -3.22
CA ILE A 368 1.50 9.12 -2.65
C ILE A 368 0.89 10.52 -2.76
N TYR A 369 1.67 11.58 -2.50
CA TYR A 369 1.20 12.96 -2.57
C TYR A 369 1.97 13.78 -3.60
N ASP A 370 1.25 14.69 -4.26
CA ASP A 370 1.84 15.69 -5.14
C ASP A 370 2.33 16.93 -4.36
N GLU A 371 2.91 17.91 -5.07
CA GLU A 371 3.45 19.15 -4.49
C GLU A 371 2.38 20.01 -3.78
N LYS A 372 1.09 19.77 -4.05
CA LYS A 372 -0.04 20.45 -3.40
C LYS A 372 -0.65 19.60 -2.29
N ASN A 373 0.02 18.52 -1.89
CA ASN A 373 -0.46 17.52 -0.95
C ASN A 373 -1.79 16.89 -1.36
N ALA A 374 -2.11 16.87 -2.65
CA ALA A 374 -3.25 16.11 -3.16
C ALA A 374 -2.84 14.66 -3.39
N THR A 375 -3.75 13.73 -3.09
CA THR A 375 -3.52 12.30 -3.34
C THR A 375 -3.24 12.01 -4.82
N PHE A 376 -2.06 11.48 -5.11
CA PHE A 376 -1.67 10.89 -6.38
C PHE A 376 -1.75 9.36 -6.30
N TRP A 377 -2.64 8.75 -7.09
CA TRP A 377 -2.84 7.30 -7.12
C TRP A 377 -1.81 6.65 -8.03
N THR A 378 -1.12 5.64 -7.51
CA THR A 378 -0.12 4.87 -8.26
C THR A 378 -0.81 3.84 -9.14
N ASP A 379 -0.12 3.39 -10.18
CA ASP A 379 -0.55 2.27 -11.03
C ASP A 379 0.17 0.96 -10.63
N GLN A 380 0.61 0.89 -9.36
CA GLN A 380 1.28 -0.30 -8.82
C GLN A 380 0.26 -1.39 -8.56
N LEU A 381 0.41 -2.51 -9.26
CA LEU A 381 -0.51 -3.67 -9.26
C LEU A 381 -0.89 -4.12 -7.86
N TYR A 382 0.10 -4.12 -6.97
CA TYR A 382 0.01 -4.66 -5.62
C TYR A 382 -0.52 -3.65 -4.59
N GLY A 383 -0.89 -2.43 -5.03
CA GLY A 383 -1.58 -1.45 -4.19
C GLY A 383 -2.96 -1.91 -3.71
N ALA A 384 -3.49 -3.01 -4.24
CA ALA A 384 -4.79 -3.55 -3.86
C ALA A 384 -4.83 -3.98 -2.39
N GLN A 385 -3.73 -4.53 -1.86
CA GLN A 385 -3.60 -4.86 -0.44
C GLN A 385 -3.79 -3.63 0.44
N MET A 386 -3.07 -2.55 0.13
CA MET A 386 -3.18 -1.30 0.90
C MET A 386 -4.58 -0.69 0.81
N ALA A 387 -5.17 -0.68 -0.38
CA ALA A 387 -6.52 -0.17 -0.57
C ALA A 387 -7.56 -0.98 0.23
N LEU A 388 -7.46 -2.32 0.22
CA LEU A 388 -8.33 -3.19 1.00
C LEU A 388 -8.13 -2.98 2.51
N TYR A 389 -6.87 -2.89 2.95
CA TYR A 389 -6.55 -2.73 4.35
C TYR A 389 -7.07 -1.40 4.91
N GLU A 390 -6.78 -0.28 4.23
CA GLU A 390 -7.32 1.04 4.55
C GLU A 390 -8.87 1.02 4.58
N SER A 391 -9.49 0.32 3.62
CA SER A 391 -10.95 0.19 3.53
C SER A 391 -11.55 -0.60 4.70
N ILE A 392 -10.97 -1.73 5.10
CA ILE A 392 -11.43 -2.53 6.24
C ILE A 392 -11.31 -1.70 7.53
N LEU A 393 -10.18 -1.01 7.73
CA LEU A 393 -9.94 -0.18 8.90
C LEU A 393 -10.99 0.94 9.05
N ALA A 394 -11.43 1.51 7.93
CA ALA A 394 -12.46 2.54 7.89
C ALA A 394 -13.89 1.99 7.78
N SER A 395 -14.11 0.68 7.77
CA SER A 395 -15.41 0.08 7.43
C SER A 395 -16.37 -0.07 8.63
N PRO A 396 -17.71 0.06 8.45
CA PRO A 396 -18.74 -0.32 9.44
C PRO A 396 -18.73 -1.78 9.85
N HIS A 397 -18.02 -2.62 9.09
CA HIS A 397 -17.81 -4.03 9.41
C HIS A 397 -16.72 -4.23 10.46
N ARG A 398 -15.80 -3.28 10.64
CA ARG A 398 -14.71 -3.44 11.62
C ARG A 398 -15.26 -3.45 13.04
N THR A 399 -14.80 -4.42 13.83
CA THR A 399 -15.03 -4.53 15.29
C THR A 399 -13.69 -4.54 16.03
N LEU A 400 -13.67 -3.98 17.24
CA LEU A 400 -12.59 -4.10 18.23
C LEU A 400 -12.83 -5.27 19.19
N ASN A 401 -14.00 -5.90 19.12
CA ASN A 401 -14.34 -7.06 19.93
C ASN A 401 -14.22 -8.34 19.10
N GLY A 402 -13.09 -9.04 19.26
CA GLY A 402 -12.85 -10.32 18.61
C GLY A 402 -13.77 -11.44 19.08
N GLU A 403 -14.47 -11.29 20.21
CA GLU A 403 -15.45 -12.29 20.69
C GLU A 403 -16.69 -12.36 19.81
N GLU A 404 -17.09 -11.24 19.22
CA GLU A 404 -18.28 -11.12 18.37
C GLU A 404 -17.95 -11.14 16.87
N ALA A 405 -16.67 -11.22 16.51
CA ALA A 405 -16.21 -11.19 15.13
C ALA A 405 -16.65 -12.43 14.34
N ASP A 406 -17.05 -12.20 13.09
CA ASP A 406 -17.35 -13.27 12.12
C ASP A 406 -16.12 -13.68 11.33
N PHE A 407 -15.19 -12.75 11.11
CA PHE A 407 -13.93 -12.95 10.42
C PHE A 407 -12.79 -12.19 11.09
N PHE A 408 -11.58 -12.69 10.89
CA PHE A 408 -10.35 -12.08 11.39
C PHE A 408 -9.42 -11.72 10.23
N PHE A 409 -9.19 -10.43 10.01
CA PHE A 409 -8.26 -9.96 8.99
C PHE A 409 -6.85 -9.86 9.56
N VAL A 410 -5.88 -10.48 8.88
CA VAL A 410 -4.49 -10.51 9.31
C VAL A 410 -3.60 -9.63 8.41
N PRO A 411 -3.17 -8.44 8.88
CA PRO A 411 -2.53 -7.43 8.04
C PRO A 411 -1.00 -7.59 7.91
N VAL A 412 -0.55 -8.68 7.30
CA VAL A 412 0.84 -8.85 6.85
C VAL A 412 1.00 -8.21 5.48
N LEU A 413 1.92 -7.24 5.34
CA LEU A 413 2.13 -6.53 4.06
C LEU A 413 3.09 -7.29 3.13
N ASP A 414 2.63 -8.39 2.57
CA ASP A 414 3.42 -9.28 1.69
C ASP A 414 4.09 -8.58 0.51
N ALA A 415 3.35 -7.70 -0.18
CA ALA A 415 3.89 -6.93 -1.29
C ALA A 415 5.06 -6.04 -0.84
N CYS A 416 4.99 -5.45 0.36
CA CYS A 416 6.13 -4.70 0.91
C CYS A 416 7.31 -5.64 1.22
N ILE A 417 7.08 -6.78 1.87
CA ILE A 417 8.16 -7.71 2.21
C ILE A 417 8.90 -8.17 0.95
N ILE A 418 8.17 -8.50 -0.11
CA ILE A 418 8.77 -8.93 -1.38
C ILE A 418 9.52 -7.77 -2.05
N THR A 419 8.95 -6.57 -2.12
CA THR A 419 9.68 -5.44 -2.71
C THR A 419 10.92 -5.07 -1.93
N ARG A 420 10.91 -5.30 -0.61
CA ARG A 420 11.98 -4.90 0.31
C ARG A 420 12.99 -6.00 0.63
N ALA A 421 12.86 -7.16 0.00
CA ALA A 421 13.78 -8.27 0.22
C ALA A 421 15.19 -7.91 -0.29
N ASP A 422 16.20 -8.03 0.58
CA ASP A 422 17.55 -7.47 0.37
C ASP A 422 17.58 -5.94 0.13
N ASP A 423 16.61 -5.18 0.65
CA ASP A 423 16.70 -3.72 0.70
C ASP A 423 17.79 -3.27 1.68
N ALA A 424 17.95 -4.00 2.77
CA ALA A 424 18.91 -3.69 3.81
C ALA A 424 19.45 -4.95 4.50
N PRO A 425 20.62 -4.88 5.15
CA PRO A 425 21.21 -6.01 5.85
C PRO A 425 20.27 -6.73 6.82
N HIS A 426 19.34 -6.02 7.45
CA HIS A 426 18.36 -6.58 8.40
C HIS A 426 17.15 -7.25 7.71
N LEU A 427 16.98 -7.10 6.40
CA LEU A 427 15.92 -7.72 5.57
C LEU A 427 16.50 -8.71 4.56
N SER A 428 17.55 -9.45 4.95
CA SER A 428 18.29 -10.27 4.00
C SER A 428 17.57 -11.56 3.60
N MET A 429 17.70 -11.93 2.33
CA MET A 429 17.29 -13.25 1.81
C MET A 429 18.34 -14.35 2.03
N LYS A 430 19.50 -14.04 2.63
CA LYS A 430 20.63 -14.98 2.76
C LYS A 430 20.21 -16.31 3.38
N ASP A 431 19.44 -16.26 4.46
CA ASP A 431 19.00 -17.46 5.20
C ASP A 431 17.74 -18.10 4.59
N HIS A 432 17.25 -17.54 3.48
CA HIS A 432 16.02 -17.90 2.80
C HIS A 432 16.30 -18.37 1.36
N MET A 433 17.47 -18.98 1.13
CA MET A 433 17.91 -19.50 -0.17
C MET A 433 17.98 -18.45 -1.30
N GLY A 434 18.04 -17.16 -0.95
CA GLY A 434 17.93 -16.06 -1.92
C GLY A 434 16.54 -15.89 -2.51
N LEU A 435 15.50 -16.41 -1.86
CA LEU A 435 14.11 -16.37 -2.34
C LEU A 435 13.28 -15.38 -1.52
N ARG A 436 12.64 -14.43 -2.22
CA ARG A 436 11.69 -13.46 -1.65
C ARG A 436 10.44 -14.15 -1.15
N SER A 437 9.97 -15.16 -1.88
CA SER A 437 8.82 -15.98 -1.48
C SER A 437 9.09 -16.75 -0.18
N TYR A 438 10.31 -17.27 0.01
CA TYR A 438 10.68 -17.92 1.27
C TYR A 438 10.79 -16.91 2.43
N LEU A 439 11.46 -15.77 2.22
CA LEU A 439 11.49 -14.69 3.24
C LEU A 439 10.07 -14.28 3.65
N THR A 440 9.17 -14.10 2.69
CA THR A 440 7.79 -13.68 2.93
C THR A 440 6.99 -14.74 3.66
N LEU A 441 7.17 -16.03 3.32
CA LEU A 441 6.60 -17.16 4.06
C LEU A 441 6.99 -17.08 5.55
N GLU A 442 8.25 -16.78 5.87
CA GLU A 442 8.69 -16.67 7.27
C GLU A 442 7.97 -15.56 8.03
N PHE A 443 7.70 -14.43 7.40
CA PHE A 443 6.91 -13.36 8.03
C PHE A 443 5.48 -13.80 8.30
N TYR A 444 4.83 -14.48 7.36
CA TYR A 444 3.51 -15.06 7.59
C TYR A 444 3.49 -16.05 8.74
N LYS A 445 4.49 -16.95 8.79
CA LYS A 445 4.60 -17.94 9.86
C LYS A 445 4.79 -17.28 11.22
N LYS A 446 5.66 -16.28 11.32
CA LYS A 446 5.87 -15.51 12.57
C LYS A 446 4.63 -14.73 12.98
N ALA A 447 3.87 -14.18 12.04
CA ALA A 447 2.60 -13.52 12.34
C ALA A 447 1.56 -14.52 12.89
N TYR A 448 1.49 -15.72 12.31
CA TYR A 448 0.69 -16.81 12.85
C TYR A 448 1.12 -17.21 14.26
N GLU A 449 2.42 -17.43 14.50
CA GLU A 449 2.97 -17.79 15.81
C GLU A 449 2.59 -16.74 16.86
N HIS A 450 2.72 -15.45 16.52
CA HIS A 450 2.28 -14.34 17.37
C HIS A 450 0.77 -14.35 17.62
N ILE A 451 -0.06 -14.55 16.60
CA ILE A 451 -1.52 -14.61 16.77
C ILE A 451 -1.92 -15.77 17.69
N ALA A 452 -1.36 -16.95 17.46
CA ALA A 452 -1.68 -18.16 18.22
C ALA A 452 -1.24 -18.06 19.69
N GLU A 453 -0.18 -17.30 19.98
CA GLU A 453 0.32 -17.08 21.34
C GLU A 453 -0.44 -15.97 22.07
N GLN A 454 -0.70 -14.84 21.40
CA GLN A 454 -1.20 -13.63 22.06
C GLN A 454 -2.73 -13.51 22.05
N PHE A 455 -3.43 -14.22 21.16
CA PHE A 455 -4.87 -14.08 20.97
C PHE A 455 -5.62 -15.43 21.09
N PRO A 456 -6.80 -15.45 21.70
CA PRO A 456 -7.58 -16.68 21.88
C PRO A 456 -8.40 -17.08 20.64
N TYR A 457 -8.31 -16.33 19.53
CA TYR A 457 -9.25 -16.43 18.41
C TYR A 457 -8.89 -17.53 17.41
N TRP A 458 -7.61 -17.82 17.20
CA TRP A 458 -7.17 -18.79 16.18
C TRP A 458 -7.78 -20.19 16.38
N ASN A 459 -7.76 -20.68 17.62
CA ASN A 459 -8.18 -22.04 17.95
C ASN A 459 -9.69 -22.28 17.83
N ARG A 460 -10.52 -21.22 17.71
CA ARG A 460 -11.98 -21.34 17.61
C ARG A 460 -12.41 -22.07 16.34
N SER A 461 -11.72 -21.78 15.25
CA SER A 461 -12.01 -22.29 13.91
C SER A 461 -10.84 -23.08 13.32
N SER A 462 -9.71 -23.16 14.04
CA SER A 462 -8.42 -23.60 13.50
C SER A 462 -8.02 -22.77 12.27
N GLY A 463 -8.21 -21.46 12.34
CA GLY A 463 -7.86 -20.50 11.31
C GLY A 463 -8.86 -20.35 10.15
N ARG A 464 -9.98 -21.10 10.10
CA ARG A 464 -10.92 -21.07 8.96
C ARG A 464 -11.64 -19.73 8.77
N ASP A 465 -11.77 -18.94 9.82
CA ASP A 465 -12.36 -17.59 9.80
C ASP A 465 -11.31 -16.47 9.67
N HIS A 466 -10.03 -16.84 9.47
CA HIS A 466 -8.94 -15.90 9.24
C HIS A 466 -8.76 -15.61 7.75
N ILE A 467 -8.44 -14.36 7.43
CA ILE A 467 -8.27 -13.85 6.08
C ILE A 467 -6.85 -13.30 5.93
N TRP A 468 -6.10 -13.85 4.98
CA TRP A 468 -4.71 -13.48 4.70
C TRP A 468 -4.56 -12.94 3.27
N SER A 469 -3.75 -11.90 3.08
CA SER A 469 -3.62 -11.21 1.79
C SER A 469 -2.34 -11.60 1.05
N PHE A 470 -2.43 -12.51 0.07
CA PHE A 470 -1.34 -12.88 -0.83
C PHE A 470 -1.44 -12.09 -2.15
N SER A 471 -1.06 -10.82 -2.08
CA SER A 471 -1.25 -9.89 -3.17
C SER A 471 -0.15 -9.94 -4.23
N TRP A 472 0.95 -10.66 -4.02
CA TRP A 472 2.03 -10.73 -5.02
C TRP A 472 1.76 -11.71 -6.17
N ASP A 473 2.58 -11.63 -7.24
CA ASP A 473 2.53 -12.36 -8.52
C ASP A 473 1.92 -13.78 -8.45
N GLU A 474 2.53 -14.68 -7.68
CA GLU A 474 2.11 -16.08 -7.59
C GLU A 474 1.13 -16.39 -6.44
N GLY A 475 0.55 -15.38 -5.81
CA GLY A 475 -0.47 -15.54 -4.77
C GLY A 475 0.00 -16.43 -3.60
N ALA A 476 -0.87 -17.32 -3.14
CA ALA A 476 -0.65 -18.13 -1.94
C ALA A 476 0.17 -19.42 -2.20
N CYS A 477 0.85 -19.56 -3.34
CA CYS A 477 1.69 -20.73 -3.63
C CYS A 477 2.76 -21.01 -2.56
N TYR A 478 3.30 -19.95 -1.97
CA TYR A 478 4.32 -20.02 -0.92
C TYR A 478 3.73 -19.83 0.49
N ALA A 479 2.40 -19.89 0.66
CA ALA A 479 1.80 -19.77 1.99
C ALA A 479 2.39 -20.83 2.95
N PRO A 480 2.65 -20.49 4.23
CA PRO A 480 3.05 -21.49 5.21
C PRO A 480 1.89 -22.46 5.48
N LYS A 481 2.23 -23.73 5.70
CA LYS A 481 1.23 -24.79 5.93
C LYS A 481 0.34 -24.50 7.14
N GLU A 482 0.85 -23.78 8.13
CA GLU A 482 0.17 -23.47 9.38
C GLU A 482 -1.08 -22.63 9.18
N ILE A 483 -1.13 -21.80 8.13
CA ILE A 483 -2.26 -20.91 7.87
C ILE A 483 -3.14 -21.38 6.71
N TRP A 484 -2.83 -22.52 6.09
CA TRP A 484 -3.50 -22.93 4.86
C TRP A 484 -5.01 -23.16 5.02
N SER A 485 -5.47 -23.54 6.21
CA SER A 485 -6.89 -23.69 6.55
C SER A 485 -7.69 -22.39 6.45
N SER A 486 -7.02 -21.25 6.43
CA SER A 486 -7.61 -19.92 6.32
C SER A 486 -8.02 -19.55 4.89
N MET A 487 -8.76 -18.45 4.77
CA MET A 487 -9.11 -17.84 3.49
C MET A 487 -7.93 -17.01 2.95
N MET A 488 -7.53 -17.30 1.72
CA MET A 488 -6.50 -16.54 1.01
C MET A 488 -7.13 -15.53 0.06
N LEU A 489 -6.71 -14.27 0.15
CA LEU A 489 -6.99 -13.25 -0.85
C LEU A 489 -5.81 -13.19 -1.82
N VAL A 490 -6.00 -13.64 -3.06
CA VAL A 490 -4.93 -13.76 -4.07
C VAL A 490 -5.23 -12.90 -5.30
N HIS A 491 -4.24 -12.56 -6.12
CA HIS A 491 -4.52 -12.00 -7.46
C HIS A 491 -4.58 -13.06 -8.57
N TRP A 492 -4.24 -14.31 -8.23
CA TRP A 492 -4.16 -15.41 -9.18
C TRP A 492 -4.79 -16.68 -8.62
N GLY A 493 -5.81 -17.21 -9.31
CA GLY A 493 -6.56 -18.40 -8.89
C GLY A 493 -5.97 -19.72 -9.39
N ASN A 494 -4.66 -19.96 -9.22
CA ASN A 494 -4.02 -21.19 -9.69
C ASN A 494 -4.31 -22.39 -8.78
N THR A 495 -5.13 -23.34 -9.23
CA THR A 495 -5.46 -24.55 -8.46
C THR A 495 -4.39 -25.65 -8.52
N ASN A 496 -3.22 -25.37 -9.09
CA ASN A 496 -2.16 -26.35 -9.42
C ASN A 496 -2.60 -27.47 -10.38
N SER A 497 -3.79 -27.39 -10.99
CA SER A 497 -4.23 -28.33 -12.02
C SER A 497 -3.47 -28.14 -13.35
N LYS A 498 -3.19 -26.89 -13.72
CA LYS A 498 -2.48 -26.50 -14.95
C LYS A 498 -1.02 -26.12 -14.71
N HIS A 499 -0.76 -25.37 -13.64
CA HIS A 499 0.59 -24.89 -13.30
C HIS A 499 1.02 -25.51 -11.98
N LYS A 500 1.71 -26.66 -12.05
CA LYS A 500 2.23 -27.40 -10.89
C LYS A 500 3.61 -26.90 -10.42
N HIS A 501 4.17 -25.94 -11.14
CA HIS A 501 5.45 -25.33 -10.88
C HIS A 501 5.33 -23.81 -10.96
N SER A 502 6.30 -23.12 -10.38
CA SER A 502 6.40 -21.67 -10.45
C SER A 502 6.53 -21.20 -11.91
N THR A 503 5.73 -20.21 -12.26
CA THR A 503 5.71 -19.57 -13.59
C THR A 503 6.16 -18.12 -13.55
N THR A 504 6.65 -17.65 -12.41
CA THR A 504 7.13 -16.29 -12.26
C THR A 504 8.28 -15.96 -13.22
N ALA A 505 8.31 -14.71 -13.70
CA ALA A 505 9.45 -14.17 -14.43
C ALA A 505 10.63 -13.81 -13.51
N TYR A 506 10.41 -13.78 -12.19
CA TYR A 506 11.40 -13.38 -11.19
C TYR A 506 11.98 -14.59 -10.49
N TRP A 507 13.22 -14.96 -10.79
CA TRP A 507 13.86 -16.15 -10.21
C TRP A 507 13.81 -16.21 -8.67
N ALA A 508 13.84 -15.04 -7.99
CA ALA A 508 13.79 -14.95 -6.54
C ALA A 508 12.38 -15.19 -5.96
N ASP A 509 11.33 -15.17 -6.77
CA ASP A 509 9.96 -15.49 -6.36
C ASP A 509 9.64 -16.98 -6.52
N ASN A 510 10.53 -17.74 -7.16
CA ASN A 510 10.30 -19.14 -7.49
C ASN A 510 10.03 -19.98 -6.22
N TRP A 511 8.78 -20.43 -6.07
CA TRP A 511 8.33 -21.19 -4.91
C TRP A 511 8.62 -22.69 -4.99
N ASP A 512 9.02 -23.23 -6.14
CA ASP A 512 9.34 -24.67 -6.29
C ASP A 512 10.45 -25.10 -5.34
N ARG A 513 11.38 -24.17 -5.06
CA ARG A 513 12.54 -24.40 -4.20
C ARG A 513 12.23 -24.22 -2.71
N VAL A 514 11.06 -23.69 -2.37
CA VAL A 514 10.64 -23.53 -0.96
C VAL A 514 10.32 -24.93 -0.39
N PRO A 515 10.96 -25.35 0.72
CA PRO A 515 10.76 -26.70 1.22
C PRO A 515 9.30 -26.99 1.59
N SER A 516 8.82 -28.19 1.23
CA SER A 516 7.47 -28.65 1.58
C SER A 516 7.26 -28.77 3.09
N SER A 517 8.32 -28.91 3.89
CA SER A 517 8.23 -28.85 5.34
C SER A 517 7.79 -27.48 5.86
N ARG A 518 8.01 -26.41 5.07
CA ARG A 518 7.61 -25.03 5.36
C ARG A 518 6.24 -24.70 4.79
N ARG A 519 6.08 -24.82 3.46
CA ARG A 519 4.82 -24.46 2.79
C ARG A 519 3.74 -25.56 2.90
N GLY A 520 4.11 -26.82 3.09
CA GLY A 520 3.17 -27.95 3.03
C GLY A 520 2.97 -28.47 1.60
N ASN A 521 1.94 -29.30 1.42
CA ASN A 521 1.57 -29.91 0.14
C ASN A 521 0.15 -29.49 -0.27
N HIS A 522 -0.08 -28.18 -0.33
CA HIS A 522 -1.35 -27.59 -0.74
C HIS A 522 -1.25 -26.95 -2.15
N PRO A 523 -2.37 -26.74 -2.86
CA PRO A 523 -2.40 -25.97 -4.11
C PRO A 523 -2.16 -24.48 -3.83
N CYS A 524 -2.02 -23.64 -4.86
CA CYS A 524 -1.89 -22.19 -4.63
C CYS A 524 -3.22 -21.47 -4.39
N PHE A 525 -4.35 -22.13 -4.69
CA PHE A 525 -5.70 -21.59 -4.59
C PHE A 525 -6.73 -22.72 -4.48
N GLU A 526 -7.64 -22.59 -3.53
CA GLU A 526 -8.79 -23.47 -3.29
C GLU A 526 -10.10 -22.69 -3.49
N ALA A 527 -10.83 -23.01 -4.55
CA ALA A 527 -11.97 -22.21 -5.01
C ALA A 527 -13.19 -22.20 -4.07
N ASP A 528 -13.24 -23.14 -3.13
CA ASP A 528 -14.26 -23.28 -2.09
C ASP A 528 -14.04 -22.35 -0.89
N LYS A 529 -12.79 -21.90 -0.65
CA LYS A 529 -12.45 -21.02 0.48
C LYS A 529 -11.76 -19.70 0.11
N ASP A 530 -11.00 -19.65 -0.98
CA ASP A 530 -10.14 -18.52 -1.35
C ASP A 530 -10.83 -17.54 -2.31
N LEU A 531 -10.39 -16.29 -2.30
CA LEU A 531 -10.94 -15.22 -3.15
C LEU A 531 -9.86 -14.61 -4.04
N VAL A 532 -10.19 -14.43 -5.32
CA VAL A 532 -9.34 -13.69 -6.26
C VAL A 532 -9.72 -12.21 -6.25
N LEU A 533 -8.78 -11.34 -5.88
CA LEU A 533 -8.89 -9.90 -5.93
C LEU A 533 -8.41 -9.34 -7.27
N PRO A 534 -9.03 -8.27 -7.79
CA PRO A 534 -8.49 -7.55 -8.94
C PRO A 534 -7.23 -6.78 -8.54
N ALA A 535 -6.23 -6.75 -9.43
CA ALA A 535 -5.04 -5.93 -9.24
C ALA A 535 -5.40 -4.43 -9.22
N TRP A 536 -4.62 -3.63 -8.50
CA TRP A 536 -4.75 -2.19 -8.46
C TRP A 536 -4.30 -1.58 -9.78
N LYS A 537 -5.26 -1.18 -10.61
CA LYS A 537 -5.05 -0.58 -11.92
C LYS A 537 -6.07 0.51 -12.18
N ARG A 538 -5.69 1.52 -12.96
CA ARG A 538 -6.66 2.43 -13.58
C ARG A 538 -7.65 1.62 -14.42
N PRO A 539 -8.96 1.75 -14.17
CA PRO A 539 -9.95 1.07 -14.98
C PRO A 539 -9.88 1.55 -16.43
N ASP A 540 -9.79 0.60 -17.36
CA ASP A 540 -9.90 0.92 -18.79
C ASP A 540 -11.34 1.35 -19.11
N VAL A 541 -11.51 2.63 -19.43
CA VAL A 541 -12.80 3.26 -19.73
C VAL A 541 -13.48 2.58 -20.93
N ILE A 542 -12.70 2.07 -21.90
CA ILE A 542 -13.25 1.37 -23.07
C ILE A 542 -13.81 0.01 -22.65
N SER A 543 -13.06 -0.75 -21.85
CA SER A 543 -13.54 -2.02 -21.29
C SER A 543 -14.77 -1.85 -20.39
N LEU A 544 -14.81 -0.81 -19.55
CA LEU A 544 -15.97 -0.52 -18.72
C LEU A 544 -17.19 -0.08 -19.53
N SER A 545 -17.03 0.89 -20.43
CA SER A 545 -18.13 1.40 -21.27
C SER A 545 -18.70 0.34 -22.22
N SER A 546 -17.87 -0.60 -22.67
CA SER A 546 -18.31 -1.73 -23.51
C SER A 546 -19.12 -2.80 -22.76
N LYS A 547 -19.33 -2.63 -21.44
CA LYS A 547 -20.13 -3.50 -20.56
C LYS A 547 -19.90 -4.98 -20.83
N ARG A 548 -18.63 -5.40 -20.91
CA ARG A 548 -18.29 -6.79 -21.32
C ARG A 548 -18.90 -7.84 -20.38
N TRP A 549 -19.13 -7.49 -19.12
CA TRP A 549 -19.83 -8.32 -18.13
C TRP A 549 -21.31 -8.57 -18.47
N ALA A 550 -21.96 -7.67 -19.21
CA ALA A 550 -23.36 -7.79 -19.61
C ALA A 550 -23.55 -8.63 -20.88
N ARG A 551 -22.46 -9.04 -21.55
CA ARG A 551 -22.53 -9.88 -22.75
C ARG A 551 -23.00 -11.30 -22.39
N PRO A 552 -23.62 -12.05 -23.32
CA PRO A 552 -23.81 -13.50 -23.16
C PRO A 552 -22.48 -14.23 -22.91
N ARG A 553 -22.50 -15.33 -22.15
CA ARG A 553 -21.29 -16.06 -21.70
C ARG A 553 -20.41 -16.47 -22.88
N GLU A 554 -21.01 -16.88 -23.98
CA GLU A 554 -20.36 -17.35 -25.22
C GLU A 554 -19.51 -16.24 -25.87
N LYS A 555 -19.83 -14.98 -25.58
CA LYS A 555 -19.10 -13.79 -26.05
C LYS A 555 -18.11 -13.23 -25.02
N ARG A 556 -18.07 -13.78 -23.79
CA ARG A 556 -17.12 -13.38 -22.73
C ARG A 556 -15.81 -14.16 -22.89
N LYS A 557 -15.01 -13.80 -23.91
CA LYS A 557 -13.67 -14.37 -24.16
C LYS A 557 -12.59 -13.91 -23.18
N THR A 558 -12.92 -12.94 -22.30
CA THR A 558 -12.02 -12.39 -21.28
C THR A 558 -12.63 -12.68 -19.91
N LEU A 559 -11.87 -13.39 -19.07
CA LEU A 559 -12.32 -13.78 -17.73
C LEU A 559 -12.19 -12.57 -16.79
N PHE A 560 -13.32 -12.05 -16.32
CA PHE A 560 -13.37 -11.26 -15.09
C PHE A 560 -13.93 -12.20 -14.01
N TYR A 561 -13.08 -12.60 -13.07
CA TYR A 561 -13.50 -13.40 -11.93
C TYR A 561 -14.07 -12.46 -10.87
N PHE A 562 -15.37 -12.58 -10.64
CA PHE A 562 -16.02 -12.07 -9.43
C PHE A 562 -16.99 -13.17 -9.02
N ASN A 563 -16.57 -14.02 -8.09
CA ASN A 563 -17.40 -15.08 -7.54
C ASN A 563 -18.09 -14.56 -6.28
N GLY A 564 -19.13 -13.75 -6.48
CA GLY A 564 -20.05 -13.34 -5.42
C GLY A 564 -21.45 -13.83 -5.78
N ASN A 565 -22.23 -14.22 -4.78
CA ASN A 565 -23.64 -14.59 -4.95
C ASN A 565 -24.42 -13.39 -5.52
N LEU A 566 -24.90 -13.50 -6.76
CA LEU A 566 -25.60 -12.44 -7.50
C LEU A 566 -27.08 -12.25 -7.08
N GLY A 567 -27.48 -12.84 -5.94
CA GLY A 567 -28.83 -12.72 -5.41
C GLY A 567 -29.88 -13.55 -6.16
N SER A 568 -31.15 -13.27 -5.84
CA SER A 568 -32.34 -14.04 -6.26
C SER A 568 -32.61 -14.10 -7.77
N ALA A 569 -31.80 -13.43 -8.60
CA ALA A 569 -31.85 -13.54 -10.06
C ALA A 569 -31.45 -14.94 -10.57
N TYR A 570 -30.85 -15.79 -9.72
CA TYR A 570 -30.49 -17.17 -10.03
C TYR A 570 -31.07 -18.14 -8.98
N PRO A 571 -32.38 -18.40 -8.97
CA PRO A 571 -33.07 -19.18 -7.92
C PRO A 571 -32.65 -20.67 -7.86
N ARG A 572 -31.80 -21.13 -8.78
CA ARG A 572 -31.24 -22.50 -8.81
C ARG A 572 -29.71 -22.51 -8.94
N GLY A 573 -29.05 -21.41 -8.54
CA GLY A 573 -27.63 -21.20 -8.81
C GLY A 573 -27.34 -21.05 -10.31
N ARG A 574 -26.07 -20.87 -10.64
CA ARG A 574 -25.60 -20.99 -12.03
C ARG A 574 -25.55 -22.49 -12.36
N PRO A 575 -26.26 -22.99 -13.38
CA PRO A 575 -26.05 -24.36 -13.82
C PRO A 575 -24.58 -24.51 -14.23
N GLU A 576 -23.85 -25.36 -13.50
CA GLU A 576 -22.56 -25.84 -13.97
C GLU A 576 -22.83 -26.80 -15.12
N ALA A 577 -22.67 -26.29 -16.34
CA ALA A 577 -22.58 -27.10 -17.54
C ALA A 577 -21.18 -26.92 -18.12
N THR A 578 -20.39 -27.99 -17.97
CA THR A 578 -19.16 -28.42 -18.66
C THR A 578 -18.03 -27.41 -18.87
#